data_AF-A0A8T6RRI9-F1
#
_entry.id   AF-A0A8T6RRI9-F1
#
_cell.length_a   1.000
_cell.length_b   1.000
_cell.length_c   1.000
_cell.angle_alpha   90.00
_cell.angle_beta   90.00
_cell.angle_gamma   90.00
#
_symmetry.space_group_name_H-M   'P 1'
#
loop_
_entity.id
_entity.type
_entity.pdbx_description
1 polymer ?
#
loop_
_entity_poly.entity_id
_entity_poly.type
_entity_poly.pdbx_seq_one_letter_code
_entity_poly.pdbx_strand_id
1 'polypeptide(L)'
;MFEILLIVPLTIFFIFIILHSLSDKGAKKTLIFFGYALIFSFIRELIIGTFAPLYEGSGSFKIGNISLVIVLGWVFTFYLAKYFSQLITENTKFHNALLIRVALGTFFVVGISLVMETSAIQLEWWRWRSEVLPFITLENSLFGAPYFVFVGWGITGFVFLCTYSILFERERNFKSISFSILLIGLMLLNFLIGNFFILNPTPALIILIHSIVVQTLIIFFLFLYYKSIERHLFLSIGLFIAAIWITCSMIIPMINVIHNVLVHSIYFGLLISLFTCIIFEIYIFHGIISILKQDFNELK
;
A
#
# COMPACT_ATOMS: atom_id res chain seq x y z
N MET A 1 -24.29 16.94 -0.16
CA MET A 1 -25.08 16.14 -1.11
C MET A 1 -24.28 14.95 -1.67
N PHE A 2 -23.01 15.15 -2.05
CA PHE A 2 -22.14 14.06 -2.57
C PHE A 2 -21.72 13.01 -1.53
N GLU A 3 -21.77 13.31 -0.23
CA GLU A 3 -21.46 12.34 0.84
C GLU A 3 -22.37 11.10 0.82
N ILE A 4 -23.65 11.26 0.47
CA ILE A 4 -24.59 10.13 0.40
C ILE A 4 -24.17 9.15 -0.70
N LEU A 5 -23.62 9.66 -1.81
CA LEU A 5 -23.09 8.86 -2.92
C LEU A 5 -21.84 8.07 -2.53
N LEU A 6 -21.14 8.46 -1.47
CA LEU A 6 -20.03 7.70 -0.89
C LEU A 6 -20.52 6.70 0.15
N ILE A 7 -21.31 7.19 1.12
CA ILE A 7 -21.69 6.44 2.32
C ILE A 7 -22.55 5.23 1.94
N VAL A 8 -23.55 5.40 1.08
CA VAL A 8 -24.49 4.31 0.77
C VAL A 8 -23.78 3.15 0.07
N PRO A 9 -23.02 3.35 -1.04
CA PRO A 9 -22.25 2.27 -1.65
C PRO A 9 -21.22 1.68 -0.69
N LEU A 10 -20.47 2.52 0.05
CA LEU A 10 -19.47 2.04 0.99
C LEU A 10 -20.09 1.15 2.07
N THR A 11 -21.23 1.53 2.65
CA THR A 11 -21.94 0.72 3.65
C THR A 11 -22.43 -0.60 3.05
N ILE A 12 -23.04 -0.57 1.85
CA ILE A 12 -23.51 -1.78 1.17
C ILE A 12 -22.34 -2.74 0.89
N PHE A 13 -21.25 -2.21 0.33
CA PHE A 13 -20.05 -3.00 0.06
C PHE A 13 -19.41 -3.50 1.35
N PHE A 14 -19.39 -2.71 2.42
CA PHE A 14 -18.84 -3.10 3.71
C PHE A 14 -19.64 -4.26 4.33
N ILE A 15 -20.97 -4.21 4.27
CA ILE A 15 -21.85 -5.31 4.69
C ILE A 15 -21.56 -6.55 3.84
N PHE A 16 -21.46 -6.39 2.51
CA PHE A 16 -21.19 -7.51 1.60
C PHE A 16 -19.86 -8.19 1.91
N ILE A 17 -18.77 -7.44 2.14
CA ILE A 17 -17.47 -8.06 2.48
C ILE A 17 -17.48 -8.74 3.84
N ILE A 18 -18.27 -8.25 4.80
CA ILE A 18 -18.45 -8.93 6.10
C ILE A 18 -19.18 -10.25 5.88
N LEU A 19 -20.31 -10.23 5.17
CA LEU A 19 -21.09 -11.44 4.87
C LEU A 19 -20.27 -12.47 4.10
N HIS A 20 -19.54 -12.03 3.08
CA HIS A 20 -18.62 -12.86 2.31
C HIS A 20 -17.52 -13.46 3.22
N SER A 21 -16.90 -12.66 4.09
CA SER A 21 -15.90 -13.13 5.05
C SER A 21 -16.46 -14.13 6.05
N LEU A 22 -17.67 -13.91 6.55
CA LEU A 22 -18.37 -14.83 7.45
C LEU A 22 -18.60 -16.17 6.78
N SER A 23 -19.03 -16.16 5.51
CA SER A 23 -19.28 -17.37 4.72
C SER A 23 -17.99 -18.13 4.41
N ASP A 24 -16.91 -17.44 4.06
CA ASP A 24 -15.65 -18.06 3.61
C ASP A 24 -14.76 -18.52 4.78
N LYS A 25 -14.61 -17.69 5.82
CA LYS A 25 -13.64 -17.94 6.91
C LYS A 25 -14.26 -18.21 8.27
N GLY A 26 -15.57 -17.96 8.43
CA GLY A 26 -16.29 -18.12 9.69
C GLY A 26 -16.12 -16.95 10.67
N ALA A 27 -17.09 -16.82 11.59
CA ALA A 27 -17.24 -15.67 12.48
C ALA A 27 -15.98 -15.27 13.25
N LYS A 28 -15.23 -16.24 13.79
CA LYS A 28 -14.02 -15.96 14.57
C LYS A 28 -12.93 -15.28 13.72
N LYS A 29 -12.65 -15.81 12.53
CA LYS A 29 -11.61 -15.25 11.63
C LYS A 29 -12.03 -13.90 11.08
N THR A 30 -13.32 -13.74 10.75
CA THR A 30 -13.89 -12.46 10.34
C THR A 30 -13.73 -11.40 11.44
N LEU A 31 -14.14 -11.70 12.67
CA LEU A 31 -14.03 -10.75 13.78
C LEU A 31 -12.57 -10.34 14.04
N ILE A 32 -11.64 -11.30 14.00
CA ILE A 32 -10.20 -11.02 14.17
C ILE A 32 -9.70 -10.11 13.05
N PHE A 33 -10.02 -10.41 11.78
CA PHE A 33 -9.59 -9.60 10.64
C PHE A 33 -10.14 -8.18 10.71
N PHE A 34 -11.46 -8.03 10.81
CA PHE A 34 -12.11 -6.72 10.79
C PHE A 34 -11.77 -5.92 12.06
N GLY A 35 -11.69 -6.56 13.22
CA GLY A 35 -11.25 -5.90 14.46
C GLY A 35 -9.82 -5.38 14.36
N TYR A 36 -8.89 -6.20 13.86
CA TYR A 36 -7.50 -5.79 13.65
C TYR A 36 -7.37 -4.67 12.60
N ALA A 37 -8.06 -4.80 11.47
CA ALA A 37 -8.10 -3.80 10.42
C ALA A 37 -8.66 -2.46 10.90
N LEU A 38 -9.77 -2.47 11.65
CA LEU A 38 -10.36 -1.26 12.22
C LEU A 38 -9.39 -0.56 13.18
N ILE A 39 -8.79 -1.30 14.12
CA ILE A 39 -7.83 -0.74 15.08
C ILE A 39 -6.61 -0.17 14.36
N PHE A 40 -6.04 -0.92 13.42
CA PHE A 40 -4.87 -0.49 12.66
C PHE A 40 -5.15 0.79 11.86
N SER A 41 -6.24 0.81 11.10
CA SER A 41 -6.65 1.97 10.30
C SER A 41 -6.97 3.18 11.18
N PHE A 42 -7.65 2.97 12.31
CA PHE A 42 -7.98 4.06 13.23
C PHE A 42 -6.72 4.68 13.85
N ILE A 43 -5.76 3.88 14.31
CA ILE A 43 -4.49 4.39 14.87
C ILE A 43 -3.70 5.14 13.81
N ARG A 44 -3.63 4.61 12.57
CA ARG A 44 -2.99 5.29 11.44
C ARG A 44 -3.61 6.67 11.21
N GLU A 45 -4.93 6.75 11.08
CA GLU A 45 -5.61 8.03 10.85
C GLU A 45 -5.54 8.97 12.05
N LEU A 46 -5.52 8.46 13.28
CA LEU A 46 -5.29 9.27 14.47
C LEU A 46 -3.94 9.99 14.39
N ILE A 47 -2.88 9.29 13.99
CA ILE A 47 -1.54 9.88 13.86
C ILE A 47 -1.51 10.91 12.73
N ILE A 48 -2.05 10.57 11.56
CA ILE A 48 -2.08 11.52 10.43
C ILE A 48 -2.92 12.73 10.81
N GLY A 49 -4.17 12.55 11.26
CA GLY A 49 -5.06 13.63 11.63
C GLY A 49 -4.59 14.48 12.82
N THR A 50 -3.71 13.95 13.69
CA THR A 50 -3.15 14.70 14.83
C THR A 50 -1.90 15.48 14.46
N PHE A 51 -0.96 14.85 13.75
CA PHE A 51 0.39 15.41 13.53
C PHE A 51 0.55 16.12 12.20
N ALA A 52 -0.20 15.73 11.17
CA ALA A 52 -0.22 16.43 9.89
C ALA A 52 -1.55 16.14 9.18
N PRO A 53 -2.59 16.98 9.39
CA PRO A 53 -3.83 16.87 8.64
C PRO A 53 -3.55 17.25 7.18
N LEU A 54 -3.05 16.28 6.40
CA LEU A 54 -2.62 16.48 5.01
C LEU A 54 -3.79 16.64 4.05
N TYR A 55 -4.97 16.19 4.44
CA TYR A 55 -6.18 16.23 3.64
C TYR A 55 -7.38 16.55 4.52
N GLU A 56 -8.42 17.09 3.89
CA GLU A 56 -9.72 17.36 4.51
C GLU A 56 -10.79 16.52 3.83
N GLY A 57 -11.45 15.66 4.60
CA GLY A 57 -12.67 15.00 4.14
C GLY A 57 -13.87 15.94 4.14
N SER A 58 -14.67 15.89 3.07
CA SER A 58 -16.02 16.41 3.06
C SER A 58 -16.84 15.53 4.02
N GLY A 59 -17.19 16.06 5.19
CA GLY A 59 -18.36 15.53 5.86
C GLY A 59 -18.35 15.25 7.34
N SER A 60 -19.55 14.84 7.72
CA SER A 60 -20.17 14.80 9.05
C SER A 60 -19.68 13.65 9.94
N PHE A 61 -19.03 12.64 9.35
CA PHE A 61 -18.66 11.39 10.02
C PHE A 61 -17.20 11.42 10.48
N LYS A 62 -16.95 12.24 11.49
CA LYS A 62 -15.63 12.40 12.10
C LYS A 62 -15.66 12.07 13.59
N ILE A 63 -14.57 11.47 14.07
CA ILE A 63 -14.26 11.41 15.50
C ILE A 63 -13.03 12.28 15.71
N GLY A 64 -13.22 13.51 16.21
CA GLY A 64 -12.17 14.53 16.22
C GLY A 64 -11.68 14.82 14.79
N ASN A 65 -10.38 14.67 14.54
CA ASN A 65 -9.78 14.87 13.21
C ASN A 65 -9.83 13.62 12.31
N ILE A 66 -10.40 12.51 12.79
CA ILE A 66 -10.39 11.23 12.07
C ILE A 66 -11.66 11.10 11.22
N SER A 67 -11.48 10.93 9.90
CA SER A 67 -12.59 10.57 9.00
C SER A 67 -12.88 9.07 9.08
N LEU A 68 -14.07 8.70 9.59
CA LEU A 68 -14.47 7.29 9.69
C LEU A 68 -14.60 6.62 8.32
N VAL A 69 -14.96 7.39 7.29
CA VAL A 69 -15.06 6.89 5.92
C VAL A 69 -13.70 6.38 5.43
N ILE A 70 -12.61 7.08 5.75
CA ILE A 70 -11.27 6.68 5.34
C ILE A 70 -10.81 5.45 6.13
N VAL A 71 -11.11 5.39 7.43
CA VAL A 71 -10.87 4.18 8.24
C VAL A 71 -11.55 2.96 7.63
N LEU A 72 -12.84 3.07 7.28
CA LEU A 72 -13.60 2.00 6.65
C LEU A 72 -13.09 1.66 5.25
N GLY A 73 -12.66 2.66 4.47
CA GLY A 73 -12.02 2.48 3.18
C GLY A 73 -10.75 1.65 3.29
N TRP A 74 -9.90 1.89 4.29
CA TRP A 74 -8.73 1.06 4.55
C TRP A 74 -9.09 -0.39 4.90
N VAL A 75 -10.10 -0.59 5.77
CA VAL A 75 -10.54 -1.94 6.12
C VAL A 75 -11.03 -2.70 4.89
N PHE A 76 -11.80 -2.04 4.03
CA PHE A 76 -12.26 -2.58 2.75
C PHE A 76 -11.08 -2.94 1.84
N THR A 77 -10.14 -2.02 1.65
CA THR A 77 -8.95 -2.20 0.81
C THR A 77 -8.09 -3.37 1.30
N PHE A 78 -7.84 -3.47 2.61
CA PHE A 78 -7.09 -4.59 3.18
C PHE A 78 -7.78 -5.92 2.98
N TYR A 79 -9.11 -5.97 3.12
CA TYR A 79 -9.88 -7.19 2.94
C TYR A 79 -9.74 -7.71 1.50
N LEU A 80 -10.01 -6.86 0.51
CA LEU A 80 -9.90 -7.22 -0.89
C LEU A 80 -8.47 -7.59 -1.27
N ALA A 81 -7.48 -6.79 -0.83
CA ALA A 81 -6.08 -7.07 -1.10
C ALA A 81 -5.64 -8.44 -0.58
N LYS A 82 -6.05 -8.80 0.64
CA LYS A 82 -5.80 -10.12 1.22
C LYS A 82 -6.54 -11.22 0.46
N TYR A 83 -7.82 -11.00 0.14
CA TYR A 83 -8.63 -12.00 -0.55
C TYR A 83 -8.08 -12.31 -1.95
N PHE A 84 -7.78 -11.28 -2.76
CA PHE A 84 -7.23 -11.47 -4.09
C PHE A 84 -5.82 -12.07 -4.08
N SER A 85 -4.96 -11.64 -3.15
CA SER A 85 -3.63 -12.25 -3.03
C SER A 85 -3.71 -13.73 -2.61
N GLN A 86 -4.69 -14.11 -1.79
CA GLN A 86 -4.97 -15.50 -1.45
C GLN A 86 -5.49 -16.28 -2.66
N LEU A 87 -6.50 -15.77 -3.36
CA LEU A 87 -7.09 -16.42 -4.54
C LEU A 87 -6.05 -16.70 -5.64
N ILE A 88 -5.16 -15.75 -5.91
CA ILE A 88 -4.09 -15.90 -6.90
C ILE A 88 -3.07 -16.96 -6.49
N THR A 89 -2.82 -17.11 -5.19
CA THR A 89 -1.77 -18.02 -4.68
C THR A 89 -2.28 -19.40 -4.27
N GLU A 90 -3.59 -19.58 -4.08
CA GLU A 90 -4.23 -20.79 -3.53
C GLU A 90 -3.90 -22.07 -4.31
N ASN A 91 -3.77 -21.99 -5.63
CA ASN A 91 -3.45 -23.13 -6.50
C ASN A 91 -2.01 -23.11 -7.02
N THR A 92 -1.12 -22.38 -6.35
CA THR A 92 0.28 -22.27 -6.73
C THR A 92 1.17 -22.88 -5.66
N LYS A 93 2.40 -23.26 -6.04
CA LYS A 93 3.43 -23.63 -5.06
C LYS A 93 3.79 -22.51 -4.06
N PHE A 94 3.30 -21.30 -4.30
CA PHE A 94 3.53 -20.12 -3.49
C PHE A 94 2.39 -19.85 -2.49
N HIS A 95 1.40 -20.74 -2.34
CA HIS A 95 0.31 -20.60 -1.36
C HIS A 95 0.81 -20.31 0.07
N ASN A 96 1.94 -20.93 0.45
CA ASN A 96 2.57 -20.75 1.76
C ASN A 96 3.64 -19.64 1.79
N ALA A 97 3.97 -19.06 0.63
CA ALA A 97 4.99 -18.02 0.53
C ALA A 97 4.40 -16.68 0.98
N LEU A 98 4.52 -16.40 2.29
CA LEU A 98 3.95 -15.21 2.90
C LEU A 98 4.33 -13.94 2.14
N LEU A 99 5.61 -13.83 1.76
CA LEU A 99 6.14 -12.65 1.09
C LEU A 99 5.45 -12.38 -0.25
N ILE A 100 5.20 -13.41 -1.06
CA ILE A 100 4.50 -13.26 -2.34
C ILE A 100 3.08 -12.75 -2.10
N ARG A 101 2.36 -13.32 -1.13
CA ARG A 101 1.00 -12.88 -0.78
C ARG A 101 0.98 -11.44 -0.26
N VAL A 102 1.95 -11.06 0.57
CA VAL A 102 2.09 -9.69 1.09
C VAL A 102 2.43 -8.73 -0.04
N ALA A 103 3.34 -9.08 -0.95
CA ALA A 103 3.71 -8.24 -2.09
C ALA A 103 2.53 -8.03 -3.05
N LEU A 104 1.86 -9.11 -3.46
CA LEU A 104 0.65 -9.05 -4.28
C LEU A 104 -0.47 -8.27 -3.59
N GLY A 105 -0.70 -8.53 -2.31
CA GLY A 105 -1.69 -7.78 -1.53
C GLY A 105 -1.33 -6.30 -1.45
N THR A 106 -0.05 -5.95 -1.24
CA THR A 106 0.40 -4.56 -1.22
C THR A 106 0.16 -3.88 -2.57
N PHE A 107 0.40 -4.58 -3.66
CA PHE A 107 0.08 -4.09 -5.00
C PHE A 107 -1.42 -3.81 -5.15
N PHE A 108 -2.29 -4.72 -4.70
CA PHE A 108 -3.74 -4.47 -4.67
C PHE A 108 -4.12 -3.29 -3.78
N VAL A 109 -3.48 -3.11 -2.62
CA VAL A 109 -3.71 -1.94 -1.75
C VAL A 109 -3.44 -0.66 -2.52
N VAL A 110 -2.28 -0.54 -3.17
CA VAL A 110 -1.92 0.66 -3.93
C VAL A 110 -2.88 0.88 -5.10
N GLY A 111 -3.24 -0.17 -5.84
CA GLY A 111 -4.17 -0.07 -6.97
C GLY A 111 -5.58 0.37 -6.55
N ILE A 112 -6.14 -0.22 -5.50
CA ILE A 112 -7.45 0.17 -4.97
C ILE A 112 -7.41 1.60 -4.42
N SER A 113 -6.38 1.95 -3.65
CA SER A 113 -6.21 3.31 -3.12
C SER A 113 -6.08 4.34 -4.22
N LEU A 114 -5.37 4.05 -5.32
CA LEU A 114 -5.27 4.93 -6.48
C LEU A 114 -6.65 5.21 -7.10
N VAL A 115 -7.46 4.17 -7.34
CA VAL A 115 -8.81 4.32 -7.91
C VAL A 115 -9.74 5.09 -6.96
N MET A 116 -9.65 4.81 -5.65
CA MET A 116 -10.42 5.52 -4.65
C MET A 116 -10.04 7.00 -4.56
N GLU A 117 -8.75 7.31 -4.61
CA GLU A 117 -8.24 8.67 -4.53
C GLU A 117 -8.67 9.52 -5.74
N THR A 118 -8.53 8.99 -6.95
CA THR A 118 -8.94 9.71 -8.17
C THR A 118 -10.44 10.00 -8.15
N SER A 119 -11.25 9.03 -7.72
CA SER A 119 -12.69 9.18 -7.58
C SER A 119 -13.06 10.18 -6.48
N ALA A 120 -12.38 10.10 -5.34
CA ALA A 120 -12.62 10.95 -4.19
C ALA A 120 -12.32 12.43 -4.48
N ILE A 121 -11.24 12.71 -5.22
CA ILE A 121 -10.91 14.08 -5.63
C ILE A 121 -11.95 14.62 -6.62
N GLN A 122 -12.34 13.81 -7.62
CA GLN A 122 -13.33 14.23 -8.64
C GLN A 122 -14.73 14.47 -8.04
N LEU A 123 -15.12 13.68 -7.04
CA LEU A 123 -16.40 13.79 -6.34
C LEU A 123 -16.32 14.69 -5.10
N GLU A 124 -15.18 15.33 -4.89
CA GLU A 124 -14.87 16.23 -3.78
C GLU A 124 -15.09 15.61 -2.39
N TRP A 125 -14.95 14.29 -2.27
CA TRP A 125 -15.06 13.55 -1.01
C TRP A 125 -13.94 13.88 -0.02
N TRP A 126 -12.76 14.19 -0.53
CA TRP A 126 -11.72 14.85 0.23
C TRP A 126 -10.82 15.69 -0.68
N ARG A 127 -10.07 16.60 -0.08
CA ARG A 127 -9.10 17.46 -0.78
C ARG A 127 -7.79 17.49 -0.01
N TRP A 128 -6.67 17.45 -0.70
CA TRP A 128 -5.35 17.67 -0.10
C TRP A 128 -5.20 19.15 0.29
N ARG A 129 -4.65 19.41 1.48
CA ARG A 129 -4.37 20.78 1.94
C ARG A 129 -3.10 21.29 1.28
N SER A 130 -3.25 21.89 0.10
CA SER A 130 -2.14 22.50 -0.66
C SER A 130 -1.37 23.56 0.15
N GLU A 131 -2.05 24.26 1.07
CA GLU A 131 -1.44 25.26 1.96
C GLU A 131 -0.41 24.67 2.93
N VAL A 132 -0.64 23.44 3.38
CA VAL A 132 0.25 22.70 4.29
C VAL A 132 1.34 21.98 3.49
N LEU A 133 1.23 22.01 2.17
CA LEU A 133 2.01 21.22 1.22
C LEU A 133 2.64 22.12 0.16
N PRO A 134 3.49 23.09 0.54
CA PRO A 134 3.95 24.16 -0.36
C PRO A 134 4.81 23.65 -1.54
N PHE A 135 5.31 22.41 -1.48
CA PHE A 135 6.10 21.79 -2.55
C PHE A 135 5.24 20.98 -3.54
N ILE A 136 3.93 20.86 -3.29
CA ILE A 136 2.99 20.14 -4.15
C ILE A 136 2.42 21.14 -5.13
N THR A 137 3.18 21.35 -6.20
CA THR A 137 2.68 21.96 -7.43
C THR A 137 1.79 20.95 -8.16
N LEU A 138 0.91 21.42 -9.06
CA LEU A 138 0.12 20.55 -9.94
C LEU A 138 1.00 19.52 -10.66
N GLU A 139 2.22 19.91 -11.01
CA GLU A 139 3.25 19.11 -11.68
C GLU A 139 3.77 17.94 -10.81
N ASN A 140 3.70 18.07 -9.48
CA ASN A 140 4.10 17.08 -8.50
C ASN A 140 2.91 16.28 -7.94
N SER A 141 1.76 16.34 -8.60
CA SER A 141 0.57 15.56 -8.27
C SER A 141 0.27 14.52 -9.36
N LEU A 142 -0.17 13.33 -8.95
CA LEU A 142 -0.70 12.30 -9.82
C LEU A 142 -2.19 12.20 -9.54
N PHE A 143 -3.02 12.53 -10.53
CA PHE A 143 -4.48 12.59 -10.40
C PHE A 143 -4.96 13.48 -9.24
N GLY A 144 -4.24 14.55 -8.94
CA GLY A 144 -4.56 15.49 -7.84
C GLY A 144 -4.08 15.05 -6.46
N ALA A 145 -3.41 13.89 -6.34
CA ALA A 145 -2.81 13.42 -5.10
C ALA A 145 -1.27 13.49 -5.15
N PRO A 146 -0.59 13.77 -4.03
CA PRO A 146 0.87 13.81 -4.02
C PRO A 146 1.55 12.46 -4.21
N TYR A 147 2.66 12.42 -4.95
CA TYR A 147 3.39 11.18 -5.25
C TYR A 147 3.83 10.38 -4.01
N PHE A 148 4.26 11.05 -2.95
CA PHE A 148 4.71 10.36 -1.73
C PHE A 148 3.59 9.58 -1.04
N VAL A 149 2.34 9.93 -1.30
CA VAL A 149 1.18 9.29 -0.66
C VAL A 149 1.01 7.85 -1.16
N PHE A 150 1.28 7.58 -2.45
CA PHE A 150 1.26 6.21 -3.01
C PHE A 150 2.26 5.30 -2.30
N VAL A 151 3.44 5.83 -1.98
CA VAL A 151 4.46 5.14 -1.19
C VAL A 151 3.94 4.84 0.21
N GLY A 152 3.32 5.84 0.85
CA GLY A 152 2.66 5.69 2.14
C GLY A 152 1.59 4.60 2.14
N TRP A 153 0.79 4.48 1.08
CA TRP A 153 -0.19 3.40 0.93
C TRP A 153 0.45 2.03 0.77
N GLY A 154 1.51 1.93 -0.03
CA GLY A 154 2.28 0.70 -0.19
C GLY A 154 2.85 0.23 1.15
N ILE A 155 3.50 1.12 1.90
CA ILE A 155 4.01 0.80 3.25
C ILE A 155 2.87 0.39 4.18
N THR A 156 1.75 1.12 4.16
CA THR A 156 0.57 0.81 4.99
C THR A 156 0.04 -0.60 4.69
N GLY A 157 -0.16 -0.93 3.41
CA GLY A 157 -0.63 -2.24 2.97
C GLY A 157 0.35 -3.36 3.33
N PHE A 158 1.63 -3.13 3.08
CA PHE A 158 2.70 -4.06 3.38
C PHE A 158 2.74 -4.40 4.87
N VAL A 159 2.79 -3.37 5.72
CA VAL A 159 2.90 -3.54 7.18
C VAL A 159 1.66 -4.25 7.71
N PHE A 160 0.45 -3.81 7.31
CA PHE A 160 -0.79 -4.45 7.73
C PHE A 160 -0.84 -5.94 7.36
N LEU A 161 -0.58 -6.28 6.09
CA LEU A 161 -0.66 -7.65 5.61
C LEU A 161 0.41 -8.54 6.25
N CYS A 162 1.61 -8.00 6.45
CA CYS A 162 2.70 -8.70 7.10
C CYS A 162 2.38 -9.01 8.57
N THR A 163 1.99 -7.98 9.35
CA THR A 163 1.68 -8.13 10.77
C THR A 163 0.45 -8.99 10.98
N TYR A 164 -0.60 -8.84 10.17
CA TYR A 164 -1.78 -9.70 10.26
C TYR A 164 -1.41 -11.17 10.04
N SER A 165 -0.65 -11.47 8.99
CA SER A 165 -0.27 -12.84 8.67
C SER A 165 0.64 -13.46 9.73
N ILE A 166 1.58 -12.68 10.27
CA ILE A 166 2.51 -13.13 11.32
C ILE A 166 1.77 -13.37 12.64
N LEU A 167 0.83 -12.50 13.02
CA LEU A 167 0.12 -12.59 14.30
C LEU A 167 -1.00 -13.62 14.32
N PHE A 168 -1.70 -13.81 13.19
CA PHE A 168 -2.96 -14.54 13.15
C PHE A 168 -3.00 -15.71 12.17
N GLU A 169 -2.10 -15.78 11.18
CA GLU A 169 -2.03 -16.93 10.25
C GLU A 169 -0.84 -17.86 10.54
N ARG A 170 0.11 -17.44 11.37
CA ARG A 170 1.26 -18.25 11.81
C ARG A 170 1.21 -18.54 13.31
N GLU A 171 2.11 -19.41 13.79
CA GLU A 171 2.24 -19.71 15.21
C GLU A 171 2.59 -18.45 16.02
N ARG A 172 1.65 -18.05 16.88
CA ARG A 172 1.79 -16.88 17.73
C ARG A 172 2.81 -17.15 18.84
N ASN A 173 4.00 -16.59 18.69
CA ASN A 173 5.04 -16.58 19.72
C ASN A 173 5.52 -15.15 20.01
N PHE A 174 6.28 -14.98 21.10
CA PHE A 174 6.79 -13.67 21.51
C PHE A 174 7.61 -12.97 20.42
N LYS A 175 8.38 -13.74 19.62
CA LYS A 175 9.17 -13.21 18.50
C LYS A 175 8.28 -12.59 17.43
N SER A 176 7.17 -13.24 17.09
CA SER A 176 6.19 -12.76 16.11
C SER A 176 5.47 -11.50 16.57
N ILE A 177 5.15 -11.42 17.86
CA ILE A 177 4.56 -10.21 18.48
C ILE A 177 5.56 -9.06 18.46
N SER A 178 6.79 -9.28 18.94
CA SER A 178 7.85 -8.28 18.97
C SER A 178 8.17 -7.74 17.56
N PHE A 179 8.28 -8.64 16.58
CA PHE A 179 8.50 -8.27 15.19
C PHE A 179 7.35 -7.45 14.59
N SER A 180 6.10 -7.80 14.91
CA SER A 180 4.94 -7.04 14.45
C SER A 180 4.87 -5.64 15.08
N ILE A 181 5.21 -5.53 16.37
CA ILE A 181 5.34 -4.24 17.06
C ILE A 181 6.44 -3.39 16.43
N LEU A 182 7.59 -3.99 16.10
CA LEU A 182 8.69 -3.30 15.42
C LEU A 182 8.25 -2.76 14.04
N LEU A 183 7.59 -3.58 13.21
CA LEU A 183 7.11 -3.15 11.90
C LEU A 183 6.10 -2.01 11.99
N ILE A 184 5.12 -2.11 12.90
CA ILE A 184 4.16 -1.04 13.14
C ILE A 184 4.91 0.21 13.63
N GLY A 185 5.80 0.07 14.62
CA GLY A 185 6.59 1.18 15.15
C GLY A 185 7.41 1.90 14.07
N LEU A 186 8.09 1.17 13.18
CA LEU A 186 8.83 1.74 12.06
C LEU A 186 7.91 2.48 11.07
N MET A 187 6.73 1.94 10.79
CA MET A 187 5.73 2.61 9.96
C MET A 187 5.24 3.91 10.59
N LEU A 188 4.89 3.89 11.89
CA LEU A 188 4.43 5.07 12.59
C LEU A 188 5.54 6.13 12.68
N LEU A 189 6.78 5.71 12.92
CA LEU A 189 7.94 6.59 12.91
C LEU A 189 8.15 7.24 11.53
N ASN A 190 8.01 6.47 10.45
CA ASN A 190 8.07 6.99 9.08
C ASN A 190 6.98 8.03 8.81
N PHE A 191 5.76 7.79 9.29
CA PHE A 191 4.70 8.79 9.17
C PHE A 191 5.00 10.04 9.98
N LEU A 192 5.46 9.90 11.22
CA LEU A 192 5.82 11.05 12.07
C LEU A 192 6.94 11.89 11.45
N ILE A 193 8.03 11.25 11.02
CA ILE A 193 9.19 11.94 10.43
C ILE A 193 8.84 12.49 9.05
N GLY A 194 8.16 11.71 8.21
CA GLY A 194 7.70 12.17 6.89
C GLY A 194 6.79 13.40 7.02
N ASN A 195 5.83 13.36 7.93
CA ASN A 195 4.95 14.49 8.24
C ASN A 195 5.73 15.69 8.77
N PHE A 196 6.69 15.48 9.68
CA PHE A 196 7.55 16.56 10.17
C PHE A 196 8.32 17.23 9.03
N PHE A 197 8.90 16.46 8.12
CA PHE A 197 9.62 17.02 6.97
C PHE A 197 8.73 17.65 5.92
N ILE A 198 7.48 17.22 5.79
CA ILE A 198 6.48 17.85 4.93
C ILE A 198 6.07 19.22 5.49
N LEU A 199 5.93 19.34 6.82
CA LEU A 199 5.53 20.59 7.48
C LEU A 199 6.65 21.63 7.55
N ASN A 200 7.91 21.22 7.40
CA ASN A 200 9.07 22.10 7.40
C ASN A 200 9.62 22.22 5.97
N PRO A 201 10.18 23.37 5.55
CA PRO A 201 10.82 23.56 4.25
C PRO A 201 12.12 22.77 4.14
N THR A 202 11.99 21.46 4.15
CA THR A 202 13.07 20.49 4.05
C THR A 202 13.20 20.11 2.58
N PRO A 203 14.41 20.06 2.00
CA PRO A 203 14.62 19.58 0.64
C PRO A 203 13.90 18.25 0.40
N ALA A 204 13.15 18.15 -0.70
CA ALA A 204 12.45 16.92 -1.10
C ALA A 204 13.38 15.68 -1.13
N LEU A 205 14.68 15.90 -1.37
CA LEU A 205 15.73 14.89 -1.31
C LEU A 205 15.85 14.23 0.08
N ILE A 206 15.65 14.97 1.18
CA ILE A 206 15.72 14.42 2.55
C ILE A 206 14.52 13.51 2.84
N ILE A 207 13.32 13.91 2.39
CA ILE A 207 12.11 13.08 2.48
C ILE A 207 12.30 11.77 1.70
N LEU A 208 12.90 11.89 0.51
CA LEU A 208 13.23 10.77 -0.36
C LEU A 208 14.22 9.81 0.31
N ILE A 209 15.35 10.31 0.80
CA ILE A 209 16.38 9.53 1.50
C ILE A 209 15.77 8.85 2.73
N HIS A 210 14.97 9.56 3.52
CA HIS A 210 14.31 8.99 4.70
C HIS A 210 13.41 7.81 4.32
N SER A 211 12.58 7.98 3.29
CA SER A 211 11.69 6.93 2.79
C SER A 211 12.47 5.70 2.32
N ILE A 212 13.57 5.90 1.59
CA ILE A 212 14.46 4.80 1.15
C ILE A 212 15.06 4.08 2.37
N VAL A 213 15.56 4.82 3.35
CA VAL A 213 16.19 4.24 4.54
C VAL A 213 15.19 3.40 5.33
N VAL A 214 13.98 3.93 5.56
CA VAL A 214 12.96 3.16 6.29
C VAL A 214 12.53 1.92 5.52
N GLN A 215 12.30 2.02 4.22
CA GLN A 215 11.98 0.85 3.38
C GLN A 215 13.11 -0.17 3.41
N THR A 216 14.36 0.27 3.29
CA THR A 216 15.54 -0.59 3.37
C THR A 216 15.63 -1.28 4.73
N LEU A 217 15.30 -0.59 5.82
CA LEU A 217 15.27 -1.17 7.16
C LEU A 217 14.15 -2.20 7.32
N ILE A 218 12.93 -1.89 6.85
CA ILE A 218 11.81 -2.85 6.84
C ILE A 218 12.23 -4.10 6.07
N ILE A 219 12.83 -3.89 4.89
CA ILE A 219 13.32 -4.97 4.04
C ILE A 219 14.38 -5.78 4.80
N PHE A 220 15.40 -5.12 5.34
CA PHE A 220 16.46 -5.76 6.11
C PHE A 220 15.94 -6.57 7.31
N PHE A 221 15.00 -6.04 8.09
CA PHE A 221 14.45 -6.75 9.25
C PHE A 221 13.63 -7.98 8.85
N LEU A 222 12.89 -7.93 7.75
CA LEU A 222 12.22 -9.09 7.20
C LEU A 222 13.21 -10.14 6.68
N PHE A 223 14.30 -9.70 6.04
CA PHE A 223 15.38 -10.60 5.63
C PHE A 223 15.98 -11.36 6.82
N LEU A 224 16.23 -10.65 7.93
CA LEU A 224 16.71 -11.26 9.17
C LEU A 224 15.69 -12.23 9.79
N TYR A 225 14.41 -11.94 9.65
CA TYR A 225 13.34 -12.78 10.19
C TYR A 225 13.17 -14.10 9.42
N TYR A 226 13.58 -14.18 8.15
CA TYR A 226 13.37 -15.34 7.27
C TYR A 226 14.60 -16.26 7.07
N LYS A 227 14.32 -17.56 6.94
CA LYS A 227 15.31 -18.62 6.63
C LYS A 227 15.83 -18.52 5.18
N SER A 228 17.02 -19.10 4.95
CA SER A 228 17.87 -18.93 3.75
C SER A 228 17.21 -19.00 2.38
N ILE A 229 16.24 -19.89 2.16
CA ILE A 229 15.60 -20.08 0.84
C ILE A 229 14.63 -18.94 0.51
N GLU A 230 13.99 -18.35 1.52
CA GLU A 230 13.12 -17.19 1.31
C GLU A 230 13.92 -15.89 1.08
N ARG A 231 15.24 -15.89 1.35
CA ARG A 231 16.11 -14.69 1.26
C ARG A 231 16.38 -14.20 -0.17
N HIS A 232 16.44 -15.09 -1.16
CA HIS A 232 16.66 -14.70 -2.56
C HIS A 232 15.38 -14.13 -3.20
N LEU A 233 14.24 -14.74 -2.90
CA LEU A 233 12.93 -14.21 -3.24
C LEU A 233 12.68 -12.87 -2.53
N PHE A 234 13.20 -12.73 -1.31
CA PHE A 234 13.17 -11.52 -0.51
C PHE A 234 13.93 -10.36 -1.15
N LEU A 235 15.17 -10.58 -1.59
CA LEU A 235 15.95 -9.58 -2.30
C LEU A 235 15.24 -9.19 -3.62
N SER A 236 14.66 -10.16 -4.33
CA SER A 236 13.98 -9.93 -5.61
C SER A 236 12.70 -9.09 -5.46
N ILE A 237 11.89 -9.34 -4.43
CA ILE A 237 10.67 -8.58 -4.14
C ILE A 237 10.99 -7.21 -3.53
N GLY A 238 12.01 -7.13 -2.67
CA GLY A 238 12.51 -5.84 -2.17
C GLY A 238 13.04 -4.95 -3.29
N LEU A 239 13.81 -5.53 -4.21
CA LEU A 239 14.25 -4.87 -5.44
C LEU A 239 13.08 -4.53 -6.38
N PHE A 240 12.02 -5.35 -6.42
CA PHE A 240 10.81 -5.04 -7.19
C PHE A 240 10.05 -3.84 -6.63
N ILE A 241 9.84 -3.78 -5.32
CA ILE A 241 9.19 -2.63 -4.66
C ILE A 241 10.06 -1.39 -4.83
N ALA A 242 11.38 -1.51 -4.64
CA ALA A 242 12.33 -0.43 -4.91
C ALA A 242 12.34 -0.03 -6.38
N ALA A 243 12.21 -0.96 -7.33
CA ALA A 243 12.17 -0.69 -8.76
C ALA A 243 10.86 -0.02 -9.17
N ILE A 244 9.69 -0.48 -8.70
CA ILE A 244 8.41 0.24 -8.88
C ILE A 244 8.55 1.65 -8.33
N TRP A 245 9.15 1.79 -7.15
CA TRP A 245 9.34 3.07 -6.50
C TRP A 245 10.29 4.00 -7.27
N ILE A 246 11.44 3.51 -7.76
CA ILE A 246 12.37 4.26 -8.62
C ILE A 246 11.70 4.62 -9.96
N THR A 247 10.95 3.69 -10.54
CA THR A 247 10.24 3.88 -11.81
C THR A 247 9.17 4.97 -11.64
N CYS A 248 8.36 4.90 -10.59
CA CYS A 248 7.33 5.91 -10.31
C CYS A 248 7.93 7.26 -9.89
N SER A 249 9.07 7.29 -9.20
CA SER A 249 9.71 8.53 -8.75
C SER A 249 10.62 9.20 -9.79
N MET A 250 11.16 8.45 -10.77
CA MET A 250 12.07 8.98 -11.79
C MET A 250 11.45 9.06 -13.20
N ILE A 251 10.67 8.07 -13.62
CA ILE A 251 10.08 8.06 -14.98
C ILE A 251 8.94 9.06 -15.08
N ILE A 252 8.16 9.28 -14.03
CA ILE A 252 6.98 10.14 -14.09
C ILE A 252 7.32 11.64 -14.17
N PRO A 253 8.32 12.18 -13.43
CA PRO A 253 8.81 13.53 -13.68
C PRO A 253 9.36 13.69 -15.11
N MET A 254 10.02 12.66 -15.64
CA MET A 254 10.47 12.63 -17.03
C MET A 254 9.30 12.61 -18.02
N ILE A 255 8.23 11.85 -17.74
CA ILE A 255 7.00 11.84 -18.53
C ILE A 255 6.31 13.20 -18.45
N ASN A 256 6.30 13.90 -17.31
CA ASN A 256 5.74 15.26 -17.23
C ASN A 256 6.56 16.28 -18.04
N VAL A 257 7.89 16.13 -18.08
CA VAL A 257 8.77 16.90 -18.99
C VAL A 257 8.43 16.60 -20.46
N ILE A 258 8.11 15.34 -20.80
CA ILE A 258 7.72 14.91 -22.16
C ILE A 258 6.25 15.25 -22.48
N HIS A 259 5.34 15.24 -21.50
CA HIS A 259 3.91 15.53 -21.63
C HIS A 259 3.67 17.03 -21.81
N ASN A 260 4.54 17.89 -21.27
CA ASN A 260 4.59 19.31 -21.63
C ASN A 260 5.05 19.54 -23.08
N VAL A 261 5.64 18.53 -23.73
CA VAL A 261 6.02 18.55 -25.16
C VAL A 261 4.98 17.85 -26.06
N LEU A 262 4.21 16.90 -25.52
CA LEU A 262 3.19 16.12 -26.24
C LEU A 262 1.83 16.18 -25.54
N VAL A 263 1.13 17.29 -25.78
CA VAL A 263 -0.26 17.49 -25.37
C VAL A 263 -1.16 16.62 -26.23
N HIS A 264 -1.50 15.44 -25.72
CA HIS A 264 -2.72 14.63 -25.94
C HIS A 264 -2.36 13.14 -25.89
N SER A 265 -2.41 12.53 -24.70
CA SER A 265 -2.80 11.11 -24.58
C SER A 265 -2.76 10.62 -23.12
N ILE A 266 -3.85 10.87 -22.41
CA ILE A 266 -4.23 10.10 -21.20
C ILE A 266 -4.20 8.58 -21.51
N TYR A 267 -4.52 8.21 -22.75
CA TYR A 267 -4.41 6.83 -23.25
C TYR A 267 -2.98 6.32 -23.41
N PHE A 268 -1.98 7.16 -23.63
CA PHE A 268 -0.58 6.72 -23.80
C PHE A 268 0.10 6.54 -22.45
N GLY A 269 -0.25 7.36 -21.45
CA GLY A 269 0.18 7.12 -20.06
C GLY A 269 -0.41 5.82 -19.49
N LEU A 270 -1.70 5.57 -19.73
CA LEU A 270 -2.34 4.30 -19.39
C LEU A 270 -1.76 3.14 -20.19
N LEU A 271 -1.54 3.31 -21.49
CA LEU A 271 -0.94 2.27 -22.34
C LEU A 271 0.50 1.98 -21.92
N ILE A 272 1.35 2.98 -21.67
CA ILE A 272 2.72 2.78 -21.16
C ILE A 272 2.69 2.16 -19.78
N SER A 273 1.82 2.60 -18.87
CA SER A 273 1.74 2.00 -17.54
C SER A 273 1.28 0.53 -17.62
N LEU A 274 0.32 0.22 -18.48
CA LEU A 274 -0.13 -1.15 -18.77
C LEU A 274 0.99 -1.96 -19.46
N PHE A 275 1.70 -1.38 -20.42
CA PHE A 275 2.76 -2.03 -21.19
C PHE A 275 4.02 -2.24 -20.35
N THR A 276 4.32 -1.31 -19.44
CA THR A 276 5.39 -1.44 -18.45
C THR A 276 4.99 -2.50 -17.43
N CYS A 277 3.75 -2.51 -16.94
CA CYS A 277 3.24 -3.60 -16.10
C CYS A 277 3.31 -4.96 -16.80
N ILE A 278 2.95 -5.06 -18.08
CA ILE A 278 2.99 -6.31 -18.86
C ILE A 278 4.43 -6.74 -19.17
N ILE A 279 5.32 -5.85 -19.62
CA ILE A 279 6.74 -6.17 -19.86
C ILE A 279 7.42 -6.57 -18.54
N PHE A 280 7.06 -5.90 -17.44
CA PHE A 280 7.62 -6.20 -16.13
C PHE A 280 7.04 -7.50 -15.54
N GLU A 281 5.76 -7.79 -15.77
CA GLU A 281 5.16 -9.11 -15.50
C GLU A 281 5.87 -10.20 -16.30
N ILE A 282 6.15 -9.98 -17.59
CA ILE A 282 6.90 -10.92 -18.44
C ILE A 282 8.31 -11.12 -17.91
N TYR A 283 9.03 -10.06 -17.53
CA TYR A 283 10.40 -10.16 -16.98
C TYR A 283 10.45 -10.80 -15.60
N ILE A 284 9.48 -10.51 -14.72
CA ILE A 284 9.32 -11.21 -13.44
C ILE A 284 8.98 -12.68 -13.68
N PHE A 285 8.05 -12.98 -14.58
CA PHE A 285 7.71 -14.37 -14.91
C PHE A 285 8.93 -15.09 -15.49
N HIS A 286 9.72 -14.44 -16.33
CA HIS A 286 10.93 -15.02 -16.91
C HIS A 286 12.04 -15.21 -15.87
N GLY A 287 12.25 -14.23 -14.99
CA GLY A 287 13.22 -14.32 -13.89
C GLY A 287 12.84 -15.40 -12.88
N ILE A 288 11.57 -15.48 -12.52
CA ILE A 288 11.04 -16.56 -11.68
C ILE A 288 11.20 -17.89 -12.41
N ILE A 289 10.83 -18.03 -13.69
CA ILE A 289 11.02 -19.28 -14.46
C ILE A 289 12.51 -19.66 -14.56
N SER A 290 13.43 -18.69 -14.69
CA SER A 290 14.87 -18.90 -14.72
C SER A 290 15.39 -19.45 -13.39
N ILE A 291 15.03 -18.83 -12.27
CA ILE A 291 15.38 -19.30 -10.92
C ILE A 291 14.82 -20.71 -10.70
N LEU A 292 13.56 -20.92 -11.12
CA LEU A 292 12.90 -22.21 -11.00
C LEU A 292 13.51 -23.31 -11.87
N LYS A 293 14.08 -22.99 -13.04
CA LYS A 293 14.83 -23.94 -13.87
C LYS A 293 16.19 -24.27 -13.28
N GLN A 294 16.83 -23.31 -12.61
CA GLN A 294 18.14 -23.49 -12.00
C GLN A 294 18.04 -24.42 -10.78
N ASP A 295 17.08 -24.20 -9.89
CA ASP A 295 16.82 -25.08 -8.75
C ASP A 295 16.37 -26.50 -9.18
N PHE A 296 15.68 -26.63 -10.31
CA PHE A 296 15.24 -27.95 -10.81
C PHE A 296 16.38 -28.79 -11.39
N ASN A 297 17.44 -28.15 -11.86
CA ASN A 297 18.63 -28.83 -12.39
C ASN A 297 19.62 -29.21 -11.28
N GLU A 298 19.58 -28.57 -10.12
CA GLU A 298 20.40 -28.94 -8.94
C GLU A 298 19.79 -30.08 -8.12
N LEU A 299 18.52 -30.46 -8.38
CA LEU A 299 17.81 -31.55 -7.72
C LEU A 299 17.78 -32.86 -8.53
N LYS A 300 18.46 -32.94 -9.67
CA LYS A 300 18.68 -34.15 -10.47
C LYS A 300 20.14 -34.59 -10.38
#